data_AF-A0A524IJW2-F1
#
_entry.id   AF-A0A524IJW2-F1
#
_cell.length_a   1.000
_cell.length_b   1.000
_cell.length_c   1.000
_cell.angle_alpha   90.00
_cell.angle_beta   90.00
_cell.angle_gamma   90.00
#
_symmetry.space_group_name_H-M   'P 1'
#
loop_
_entity.id
_entity.type
_entity.pdbx_description
1 polymer ?
#
loop_
_entity_poly.entity_id
_entity_poly.type
_entity_poly.pdbx_seq_one_letter_code
_entity_poly.pdbx_strand_id
1 'polypeptide(L)'
;MNTRRVLLGVVLFSMGLAGCISDPTGPGNVGVLSAINGNGQVGPVNSTLPAALVVQARNADGSSIAGLEITWKLAAAAGPGASLSTSTGTTDAIGQASVQVTLGSAAGGYMVQAIANGGSAEFVVIAAAADFGVRVESGSGQVGVTGSALPQQLVASVVGPDGSPSAGIDVTFSVLEGTGASVSPPTVTTATDGTASAILTLGPSNGRVRVSASDGVGAAVFVNWACGGDAAAGFVSLAAGSDTTFVGAEAGCIQFDSQAAGASYEVVVTPTNSNLVFNPIEIFLAGAAAGSPRITSAFTSGLLSTVGATTDRRKSLSLQYEWDRQLRELEQPLLPGIRGRAARGGFALAAIPTVGDTMEFAFSCVSQVSFPGTPTSITGVVTEVSNRAVIVEDTVGSGAFTTLEYQDIAQNFDDVIFSADTTYFGSPADIDANGDRIVLLFSAGVNTMSDINPNGYDDGIVAGFFCPTDLSPSGGNQAEMFYLVMPDPTGEFTAATDAGLTKQEVLTFANGTVAHEFQHLINDQTGLGGAFRVWLNEGLSHLA
;
A
#
# COMPACT_ATOMS: atom_id res chain seq x y z
N MET A 1 -12.39 98.18 2.39
CA MET A 1 -12.40 96.72 2.13
C MET A 1 -12.38 96.51 0.63
N ASN A 2 -11.45 95.74 0.06
CA ASN A 2 -11.66 94.92 -1.14
C ASN A 2 -10.44 94.04 -1.49
N THR A 3 -10.75 92.88 -2.05
CA THR A 3 -9.89 91.79 -2.57
C THR A 3 -9.42 92.05 -4.02
N ARG A 4 -8.48 91.35 -4.70
CA ARG A 4 -7.56 90.19 -4.45
C ARG A 4 -6.53 90.04 -5.61
N ARG A 5 -5.50 89.19 -5.43
CA ARG A 5 -4.60 88.52 -6.44
C ARG A 5 -3.54 89.41 -7.14
N VAL A 6 -2.27 89.02 -7.42
CA VAL A 6 -1.53 87.75 -7.77
C VAL A 6 -1.54 87.47 -9.30
N LEU A 7 -0.43 87.19 -10.02
CA LEU A 7 1.03 86.97 -9.76
C LEU A 7 1.85 87.87 -10.77
N LEU A 8 3.14 87.80 -11.20
CA LEU A 8 4.43 87.05 -11.13
C LEU A 8 5.53 88.04 -11.69
N GLY A 9 6.88 87.97 -11.69
CA GLY A 9 8.04 87.11 -11.31
C GLY A 9 9.26 87.52 -12.21
N VAL A 10 10.53 87.10 -11.94
CA VAL A 10 11.69 86.94 -12.89
C VAL A 10 13.07 86.78 -12.17
N VAL A 11 13.93 85.98 -12.83
CA VAL A 11 15.32 85.51 -12.62
C VAL A 11 16.41 86.53 -12.19
N LEU A 12 17.45 86.04 -11.49
CA LEU A 12 18.81 86.63 -11.43
C LEU A 12 19.89 85.53 -11.23
N PHE A 13 21.15 85.75 -11.67
CA PHE A 13 22.22 84.73 -11.68
C PHE A 13 23.65 85.32 -11.66
N SER A 14 24.48 84.98 -10.66
CA SER A 14 25.96 85.16 -10.62
C SER A 14 26.54 84.44 -9.38
N MET A 15 27.53 83.55 -9.49
CA MET A 15 28.98 83.82 -9.30
C MET A 15 29.32 84.70 -8.07
N GLY A 16 30.16 84.31 -7.09
CA GLY A 16 30.85 83.03 -6.84
C GLY A 16 32.27 83.25 -6.25
N LEU A 17 32.77 82.37 -5.36
CA LEU A 17 34.19 82.32 -4.95
C LEU A 17 34.57 81.02 -4.21
N ALA A 18 35.87 80.74 -4.10
CA ALA A 18 36.44 79.42 -3.84
C ALA A 18 36.53 79.00 -2.35
N GLY A 19 36.53 77.68 -2.13
CA GLY A 19 36.99 77.03 -0.91
C GLY A 19 37.48 75.61 -1.21
N CYS A 20 38.80 75.38 -1.21
CA CYS A 20 39.37 74.04 -1.26
C CYS A 20 39.60 73.52 0.16
N ILE A 21 39.20 72.27 0.45
CA ILE A 21 39.75 71.36 1.46
C ILE A 21 39.04 69.99 1.32
N SER A 22 39.69 68.91 1.78
CA SER A 22 39.21 67.51 1.79
C SER A 22 38.80 66.95 0.43
N ASP A 23 39.82 66.53 -0.31
CA ASP A 23 39.81 65.30 -1.11
C ASP A 23 39.32 64.09 -0.28
N PRO A 24 38.34 63.30 -0.76
CA PRO A 24 37.93 62.04 -0.15
C PRO A 24 38.24 60.81 -1.04
N THR A 25 39.43 60.74 -1.64
CA THR A 25 39.96 59.51 -2.30
C THR A 25 40.39 58.42 -1.31
N GLY A 26 40.23 58.63 0.00
CA GLY A 26 40.13 57.53 0.95
C GLY A 26 38.93 56.64 0.60
N PRO A 27 39.02 55.30 0.74
CA PRO A 27 37.98 54.39 0.30
C PRO A 27 36.67 54.64 1.08
N GLY A 28 35.67 55.19 0.39
CA GLY A 28 34.34 55.39 0.96
C GLY A 28 33.71 54.06 1.40
N ASN A 29 32.98 54.09 2.52
CA ASN A 29 32.13 52.97 2.92
C ASN A 29 31.12 52.70 1.80
N VAL A 30 30.93 51.43 1.44
CA VAL A 30 30.00 51.06 0.36
C VAL A 30 28.58 51.35 0.82
N GLY A 31 27.85 52.19 0.08
CA GLY A 31 26.45 52.52 0.37
C GLY A 31 25.52 51.35 0.04
N VAL A 32 25.75 50.70 -1.10
CA VAL A 32 25.09 49.45 -1.49
C VAL A 32 26.08 48.56 -2.25
N LEU A 33 26.22 47.30 -1.82
CA LEU A 33 26.78 46.22 -2.63
C LEU A 33 25.63 45.27 -2.96
N SER A 34 25.37 45.01 -4.24
CA SER A 34 24.28 44.13 -4.66
C SER A 34 24.75 43.04 -5.63
N ALA A 35 24.19 41.84 -5.49
CA ALA A 35 24.27 40.80 -6.52
C ALA A 35 23.39 41.19 -7.71
N ILE A 36 23.95 41.21 -8.93
CA ILE A 36 23.25 41.64 -10.15
C ILE A 36 23.20 40.60 -11.27
N ASN A 37 24.05 39.56 -11.23
CA ASN A 37 24.00 38.43 -12.17
C ASN A 37 24.55 37.14 -11.57
N GLY A 38 24.10 35.99 -12.05
CA GLY A 38 24.65 34.66 -11.72
C GLY A 38 24.13 34.03 -10.42
N ASN A 39 23.32 34.75 -9.63
CA ASN A 39 22.62 34.17 -8.48
C ASN A 39 21.55 33.16 -8.92
N GLY A 40 21.34 32.09 -8.15
CA GLY A 40 20.34 31.05 -8.44
C GLY A 40 20.71 30.06 -9.56
N GLN A 41 21.96 30.09 -10.06
CA GLN A 41 22.42 29.13 -11.07
C GLN A 41 22.43 27.70 -10.54
N VAL A 42 22.17 26.75 -11.44
CA VAL A 42 22.27 25.30 -11.21
C VAL A 42 23.29 24.73 -12.18
N GLY A 43 24.12 23.78 -11.73
CA GLY A 43 25.02 23.00 -12.57
C GLY A 43 25.37 21.65 -11.93
N PRO A 44 25.88 20.67 -12.69
CA PRO A 44 26.27 19.37 -12.13
C PRO A 44 27.50 19.48 -11.21
N VAL A 45 27.61 18.56 -10.25
CA VAL A 45 28.81 18.38 -9.43
C VAL A 45 30.10 18.28 -10.28
N ASN A 46 31.17 18.90 -9.79
CA ASN A 46 32.48 19.03 -10.45
C ASN A 46 32.51 19.86 -11.75
N SER A 47 31.50 20.66 -12.07
CA SER A 47 31.50 21.54 -13.27
C SER A 47 31.71 23.02 -12.96
N THR A 48 32.21 23.77 -13.95
CA THR A 48 32.19 25.24 -13.93
C THR A 48 30.78 25.74 -14.28
N LEU A 49 30.30 26.79 -13.61
CA LEU A 49 29.01 27.41 -13.93
C LEU A 49 29.06 28.21 -15.25
N PRO A 50 27.95 28.27 -16.01
CA PRO A 50 27.92 28.89 -17.33
C PRO A 50 27.97 30.44 -17.31
N ALA A 51 27.57 31.08 -16.21
CA ALA A 51 27.63 32.53 -16.05
C ALA A 51 28.41 32.94 -14.78
N ALA A 52 29.20 34.02 -14.91
CA ALA A 52 29.91 34.60 -13.78
C ALA A 52 28.94 35.24 -12.78
N LEU A 53 29.27 35.13 -11.49
CA LEU A 53 28.65 35.92 -10.45
C LEU A 53 29.13 37.37 -10.61
N VAL A 54 28.21 38.34 -10.55
CA VAL A 54 28.55 39.77 -10.71
C VAL A 54 27.90 40.59 -9.61
N VAL A 55 28.68 41.45 -8.96
CA VAL A 55 28.20 42.47 -8.03
C VAL A 55 28.24 43.86 -8.65
N GLN A 56 27.41 44.78 -8.16
CA GLN A 56 27.57 46.22 -8.35
C GLN A 56 27.76 46.93 -7.01
N ALA A 57 28.77 47.80 -6.93
CA ALA A 57 29.06 48.66 -5.79
C ALA A 57 28.65 50.12 -6.08
N ARG A 58 27.88 50.72 -5.16
CA ARG A 58 27.44 52.12 -5.23
C ARG A 58 27.68 52.85 -3.91
N ASN A 59 27.96 54.14 -4.02
CA ASN A 59 27.94 55.10 -2.93
C ASN A 59 26.51 55.31 -2.43
N ALA A 60 26.35 55.95 -1.26
CA ALA A 60 25.04 56.25 -0.68
C ALA A 60 24.19 57.25 -1.50
N ASP A 61 24.81 57.99 -2.43
CA ASP A 61 24.13 58.85 -3.41
C ASP A 61 23.69 58.11 -4.70
N GLY A 62 24.00 56.81 -4.80
CA GLY A 62 23.70 55.96 -5.95
C GLY A 62 24.77 55.97 -7.06
N SER A 63 25.84 56.77 -6.96
CA SER A 63 26.95 56.76 -7.92
C SER A 63 27.78 55.46 -7.84
N SER A 64 28.29 54.99 -8.99
CA SER A 64 29.10 53.76 -9.05
C SER A 64 30.50 53.96 -8.46
N ILE A 65 30.99 52.98 -7.70
CA ILE A 65 32.34 53.00 -7.13
C ILE A 65 33.29 52.22 -8.05
N ALA A 66 34.21 52.90 -8.74
CA ALA A 66 35.23 52.28 -9.58
C ALA A 66 36.54 52.02 -8.80
N GLY A 67 37.27 50.95 -9.13
CA GLY A 67 38.54 50.59 -8.51
C GLY A 67 38.44 50.02 -7.09
N LEU A 68 37.23 49.72 -6.60
CA LEU A 68 37.00 49.14 -5.28
C LEU A 68 37.40 47.66 -5.27
N GLU A 69 38.24 47.24 -4.34
CA GLU A 69 38.55 45.82 -4.15
C GLU A 69 37.39 45.07 -3.48
N ILE A 70 36.91 44.03 -4.16
CA ILE A 70 35.96 43.04 -3.66
C ILE A 70 36.73 41.81 -3.22
N THR A 71 36.53 41.36 -1.97
CA THR A 71 36.96 40.04 -1.51
C THR A 71 35.82 39.03 -1.76
N TRP A 72 36.14 37.92 -2.41
CA TRP A 72 35.21 36.82 -2.65
C TRP A 72 35.52 35.64 -1.73
N LYS A 73 34.48 35.08 -1.10
CA LYS A 73 34.58 33.91 -0.22
C LYS A 73 33.58 32.85 -0.63
N LEU A 74 34.06 31.64 -0.89
CA LEU A 74 33.24 30.44 -1.00
C LEU A 74 33.06 29.86 0.42
N ALA A 75 31.82 29.52 0.79
CA ALA A 75 31.54 28.95 2.10
C ALA A 75 32.11 27.53 2.24
N ALA A 76 32.61 27.17 3.43
CA ALA A 76 33.21 25.85 3.70
C ALA A 76 32.26 24.65 3.50
N ALA A 77 30.95 24.90 3.40
CA ALA A 77 29.94 23.89 3.06
C ALA A 77 29.94 23.46 1.57
N ALA A 78 30.69 24.14 0.70
CA ALA A 78 30.76 23.87 -0.75
C ALA A 78 31.43 22.52 -1.14
N GLY A 79 31.77 21.67 -0.17
CA GLY A 79 32.34 20.34 -0.42
C GLY A 79 33.75 20.32 -1.03
N PRO A 80 34.32 19.13 -1.25
CA PRO A 80 35.64 18.98 -1.85
C PRO A 80 35.67 19.40 -3.33
N GLY A 81 36.78 20.02 -3.76
CA GLY A 81 37.04 20.39 -5.16
C GLY A 81 36.43 21.72 -5.63
N ALA A 82 35.49 22.30 -4.88
CA ALA A 82 34.87 23.57 -5.23
C ALA A 82 35.86 24.73 -5.17
N SER A 83 35.78 25.67 -6.13
CA SER A 83 36.72 26.78 -6.26
C SER A 83 36.13 28.02 -6.92
N LEU A 84 36.81 29.15 -6.72
CA LEU A 84 36.55 30.44 -7.39
C LEU A 84 37.73 30.77 -8.30
N SER A 85 37.48 31.45 -9.42
CA SER A 85 38.54 31.86 -10.35
C SER A 85 39.57 32.82 -9.73
N THR A 86 39.14 33.65 -8.78
CA THR A 86 39.99 34.51 -7.94
C THR A 86 39.39 34.65 -6.54
N SER A 87 40.21 35.03 -5.55
CA SER A 87 39.76 35.40 -4.20
C SER A 87 39.51 36.90 -4.02
N THR A 88 40.03 37.75 -4.91
CA THR A 88 39.72 39.18 -4.97
C THR A 88 39.53 39.64 -6.42
N GLY A 89 38.99 40.84 -6.60
CA GLY A 89 38.89 41.53 -7.89
C GLY A 89 38.46 42.98 -7.70
N THR A 90 38.79 43.88 -8.63
CA THR A 90 38.45 45.30 -8.55
C THR A 90 37.22 45.65 -9.39
N THR A 91 36.44 46.65 -8.95
CA THR A 91 35.30 47.15 -9.74
C THR A 91 35.73 48.00 -10.93
N ASP A 92 34.97 47.89 -12.02
CA ASP A 92 35.14 48.67 -13.25
C ASP A 92 34.56 50.09 -13.17
N ALA A 93 34.57 50.81 -14.30
CA ALA A 93 34.06 52.17 -14.41
C ALA A 93 32.54 52.32 -14.19
N ILE A 94 31.75 51.23 -14.24
CA ILE A 94 30.31 51.21 -13.89
C ILE A 94 30.05 50.58 -12.52
N GLY A 95 31.12 50.31 -11.76
CA GLY A 95 31.08 49.79 -10.39
C GLY A 95 30.86 48.28 -10.30
N GLN A 96 31.14 47.52 -11.35
CA GLN A 96 30.90 46.07 -11.40
C GLN A 96 32.18 45.26 -11.24
N ALA A 97 32.09 44.14 -10.54
CA ALA A 97 33.15 43.14 -10.41
C ALA A 97 32.54 41.73 -10.49
N SER A 98 33.31 40.75 -10.97
CA SER A 98 32.82 39.39 -11.22
C SER A 98 33.80 38.28 -10.84
N VAL A 99 33.28 37.06 -10.67
CA VAL A 99 34.05 35.84 -10.41
C VAL A 99 33.37 34.63 -11.06
N GLN A 100 34.15 33.66 -11.55
CA GLN A 100 33.64 32.36 -11.99
C GLN A 100 33.70 31.33 -10.86
N VAL A 101 32.74 30.40 -10.84
CA VAL A 101 32.63 29.34 -9.83
C VAL A 101 32.77 27.97 -10.50
N THR A 102 33.57 27.11 -9.88
CA THR A 102 33.60 25.67 -10.17
C THR A 102 33.01 24.93 -8.96
N LEU A 103 31.98 24.14 -9.21
CA LEU A 103 31.30 23.32 -8.21
C LEU A 103 32.18 22.15 -7.77
N GLY A 104 31.96 21.68 -6.54
CA GLY A 104 32.66 20.54 -5.96
C GLY A 104 31.93 19.23 -6.21
N SER A 105 32.39 18.17 -5.54
CA SER A 105 31.83 16.82 -5.67
C SER A 105 30.55 16.58 -4.86
N ALA A 106 30.17 17.49 -3.97
CA ALA A 106 28.97 17.38 -3.15
C ALA A 106 27.78 18.08 -3.82
N ALA A 107 26.62 17.42 -3.91
CA ALA A 107 25.38 18.05 -4.33
C ALA A 107 24.77 18.91 -3.21
N GLY A 108 24.07 20.00 -3.56
CA GLY A 108 23.42 20.90 -2.61
C GLY A 108 23.61 22.38 -2.92
N GLY A 109 23.21 23.24 -1.97
CA GLY A 109 23.35 24.70 -2.07
C GLY A 109 24.74 25.20 -1.68
N TYR A 110 25.35 25.99 -2.56
CA TYR A 110 26.68 26.57 -2.43
C TYR A 110 26.54 28.08 -2.25
N MET A 111 27.16 28.63 -1.20
CA MET A 111 27.11 30.07 -0.91
C MET A 111 28.43 30.75 -1.26
N VAL A 112 28.36 31.80 -2.07
CA VAL A 112 29.49 32.71 -2.35
C VAL A 112 29.14 34.09 -1.81
N GLN A 113 30.03 34.68 -1.02
CA GLN A 113 29.88 36.01 -0.43
C GLN A 113 30.94 36.96 -1.01
N ALA A 114 30.48 38.10 -1.53
CA ALA A 114 31.29 39.24 -1.90
C ALA A 114 31.32 40.25 -0.75
N ILE A 115 32.48 40.82 -0.43
CA ILE A 115 32.67 41.75 0.69
C ILE A 115 33.55 42.93 0.25
N ALA A 116 33.14 44.16 0.55
CA ALA A 116 33.97 45.35 0.39
C ALA A 116 33.53 46.49 1.35
N ASN A 117 34.47 47.05 2.10
CA ASN A 117 34.33 48.26 2.94
C ASN A 117 32.95 48.45 3.61
N GLY A 118 32.55 47.46 4.41
CA GLY A 118 31.30 47.45 5.19
C GLY A 118 30.08 46.88 4.46
N GLY A 119 30.10 46.77 3.14
CA GLY A 119 29.06 46.12 2.35
C GLY A 119 29.33 44.65 2.08
N SER A 120 28.27 43.85 1.97
CA SER A 120 28.30 42.46 1.54
C SER A 120 27.17 42.15 0.55
N ALA A 121 27.40 41.18 -0.33
CA ALA A 121 26.39 40.60 -1.22
C ALA A 121 26.58 39.09 -1.30
N GLU A 122 25.50 38.33 -1.40
CA GLU A 122 25.52 36.86 -1.36
C GLU A 122 24.85 36.25 -2.59
N PHE A 123 25.42 35.14 -3.02
CA PHE A 123 24.95 34.32 -4.13
C PHE A 123 24.75 32.89 -3.62
N VAL A 124 23.59 32.32 -3.92
CA VAL A 124 23.33 30.89 -3.76
C VAL A 124 23.31 30.27 -5.15
N VAL A 125 24.14 29.27 -5.36
CA VAL A 125 24.14 28.42 -6.57
C VAL A 125 23.97 26.97 -6.15
N ILE A 126 23.50 26.10 -7.04
CA ILE A 126 23.13 24.72 -6.70
C ILE A 126 23.99 23.76 -7.50
N ALA A 127 24.74 22.91 -6.80
CA ALA A 127 25.30 21.71 -7.39
C ALA A 127 24.20 20.63 -7.43
N ALA A 128 23.67 20.37 -8.62
CA ALA A 128 22.85 19.20 -8.86
C ALA A 128 23.72 17.94 -8.79
N ALA A 129 23.19 16.86 -8.21
CA ALA A 129 23.76 15.54 -8.45
C ALA A 129 23.67 15.27 -9.96
N ALA A 130 24.81 14.96 -10.59
CA ALA A 130 24.84 14.65 -12.01
C ALA A 130 24.14 13.31 -12.24
N ASP A 131 23.04 13.34 -12.97
CA ASP A 131 22.16 12.19 -13.22
C ASP A 131 22.73 11.31 -14.34
N PHE A 132 23.97 10.82 -14.13
CA PHE A 132 24.61 9.83 -14.97
C PHE A 132 23.89 8.49 -14.80
N GLY A 133 23.26 7.98 -15.86
CA GLY A 133 22.57 6.71 -15.78
C GLY A 133 22.18 6.11 -17.11
N VAL A 134 22.30 4.79 -17.19
CA VAL A 134 21.50 3.97 -18.10
C VAL A 134 20.09 3.88 -17.50
N ARG A 135 19.04 4.04 -18.31
CA ARG A 135 17.62 3.99 -17.89
C ARG A 135 16.85 2.94 -18.68
N VAL A 136 15.71 2.49 -18.15
CA VAL A 136 14.71 1.71 -18.90
C VAL A 136 13.76 2.69 -19.58
N GLU A 137 13.69 2.65 -20.91
CA GLU A 137 12.67 3.36 -21.70
C GLU A 137 11.47 2.47 -22.03
N SER A 138 11.72 1.20 -22.37
CA SER A 138 10.66 0.30 -22.87
C SER A 138 11.04 -1.19 -22.76
N GLY A 139 10.06 -2.09 -22.76
CA GLY A 139 10.29 -3.54 -22.84
C GLY A 139 10.54 -4.27 -21.51
N SER A 140 10.39 -3.58 -20.37
CA SER A 140 10.19 -4.22 -19.06
C SER A 140 8.69 -4.44 -18.81
N GLY A 141 8.32 -5.38 -17.94
CA GLY A 141 6.92 -5.67 -17.59
C GLY A 141 6.22 -6.67 -18.51
N GLN A 142 6.93 -7.30 -19.43
CA GLN A 142 6.38 -8.27 -20.39
C GLN A 142 6.27 -9.67 -19.78
N VAL A 143 5.23 -10.40 -20.20
CA VAL A 143 5.08 -11.84 -20.00
C VAL A 143 5.11 -12.51 -21.38
N GLY A 144 5.85 -13.61 -21.52
CA GLY A 144 5.91 -14.39 -22.75
C GLY A 144 6.03 -15.90 -22.51
N VAL A 145 5.84 -16.67 -23.57
CA VAL A 145 5.95 -18.15 -23.54
C VAL A 145 7.43 -18.54 -23.38
N THR A 146 7.73 -19.60 -22.65
CA THR A 146 9.11 -20.10 -22.50
C THR A 146 9.71 -20.45 -23.87
N GLY A 147 11.00 -20.17 -24.07
CA GLY A 147 11.68 -20.29 -25.37
C GLY A 147 11.31 -19.23 -26.43
N SER A 148 10.31 -18.37 -26.20
CA SER A 148 9.85 -17.37 -27.16
C SER A 148 10.65 -16.05 -27.10
N ALA A 149 10.74 -15.34 -28.23
CA ALA A 149 11.20 -13.95 -28.26
C ALA A 149 10.07 -13.01 -27.83
N LEU A 150 10.37 -12.08 -26.91
CA LEU A 150 9.41 -11.07 -26.45
C LEU A 150 9.04 -10.08 -27.57
N PRO A 151 7.77 -9.65 -27.67
CA PRO A 151 7.28 -8.83 -28.78
C PRO A 151 7.78 -7.38 -28.74
N GLN A 152 8.08 -6.83 -27.56
CA GLN A 152 8.70 -5.52 -27.40
C GLN A 152 10.19 -5.66 -27.06
N GLN A 153 11.04 -4.90 -27.74
CA GLN A 153 12.47 -4.88 -27.44
C GLN A 153 12.73 -4.23 -26.08
N LEU A 154 13.75 -4.72 -25.38
CA LEU A 154 14.34 -4.00 -24.26
C LEU A 154 14.99 -2.74 -24.84
N VAL A 155 14.53 -1.55 -24.44
CA VAL A 155 15.10 -0.27 -24.87
C VAL A 155 15.65 0.44 -23.65
N ALA A 156 16.95 0.72 -23.69
CA ALA A 156 17.64 1.53 -22.71
C ALA A 156 18.00 2.90 -23.29
N SER A 157 18.08 3.93 -22.46
CA SER A 157 18.71 5.22 -22.82
C SER A 157 19.94 5.45 -21.94
N VAL A 158 20.90 6.23 -22.45
CA VAL A 158 22.04 6.76 -21.68
C VAL A 158 21.90 8.28 -21.64
N VAL A 159 21.82 8.85 -20.44
CA VAL A 159 21.76 10.31 -20.23
C VAL A 159 23.07 10.87 -19.71
N GLY A 160 23.42 12.06 -20.21
CA GLY A 160 24.58 12.84 -19.79
C GLY A 160 24.32 13.64 -18.50
N PRO A 161 25.35 14.30 -17.94
CA PRO A 161 25.28 14.99 -16.64
C PRO A 161 24.36 16.22 -16.61
N ASP A 162 23.87 16.68 -17.77
CA ASP A 162 22.88 17.74 -17.96
C ASP A 162 21.47 17.20 -18.29
N GLY A 163 21.29 15.88 -18.31
CA GLY A 163 20.07 15.20 -18.73
C GLY A 163 19.90 15.03 -20.25
N SER A 164 20.90 15.41 -21.06
CA SER A 164 20.85 15.25 -22.52
C SER A 164 21.10 13.78 -22.96
N PRO A 165 20.57 13.34 -24.11
CA PRO A 165 20.82 11.99 -24.62
C PRO A 165 22.28 11.82 -25.09
N SER A 166 22.93 10.75 -24.62
CA SER A 166 24.34 10.45 -24.93
C SER A 166 24.46 9.40 -26.04
N ALA A 167 24.71 9.86 -27.27
CA ALA A 167 24.94 9.04 -28.45
C ALA A 167 26.38 8.48 -28.52
N GLY A 168 26.58 7.33 -29.17
CA GLY A 168 27.90 6.74 -29.38
C GLY A 168 28.48 5.94 -28.20
N ILE A 169 27.65 5.56 -27.23
CA ILE A 169 28.04 4.82 -26.02
C ILE A 169 27.66 3.34 -26.17
N ASP A 170 28.59 2.42 -25.94
CA ASP A 170 28.32 0.98 -26.03
C ASP A 170 27.57 0.45 -24.80
N VAL A 171 26.29 0.12 -24.96
CA VAL A 171 25.44 -0.48 -23.93
C VAL A 171 25.45 -2.00 -24.08
N THR A 172 25.91 -2.70 -23.05
CA THR A 172 25.90 -4.17 -22.99
C THR A 172 24.70 -4.68 -22.19
N PHE A 173 23.91 -5.55 -22.81
CA PHE A 173 22.78 -6.27 -22.25
C PHE A 173 23.24 -7.64 -21.74
N SER A 174 22.95 -7.96 -20.48
CA SER A 174 23.34 -9.22 -19.83
C SER A 174 22.19 -9.81 -19.01
N VAL A 175 21.93 -11.10 -19.18
CA VAL A 175 20.93 -11.84 -18.37
C VAL A 175 21.48 -12.05 -16.96
N LEU A 176 20.76 -11.56 -15.95
CA LEU A 176 21.05 -11.73 -14.52
C LEU A 176 20.26 -12.89 -13.89
N GLU A 177 19.07 -13.17 -14.42
CA GLU A 177 18.11 -14.16 -13.91
C GLU A 177 17.27 -14.68 -15.08
N GLY A 178 16.87 -15.95 -15.04
CA GLY A 178 16.15 -16.62 -16.14
C GLY A 178 17.05 -17.62 -16.89
N THR A 179 17.14 -18.85 -16.37
CA THR A 179 17.98 -19.92 -16.93
C THR A 179 17.68 -20.17 -18.40
N GLY A 180 18.69 -20.05 -19.27
CA GLY A 180 18.57 -20.29 -20.71
C GLY A 180 17.96 -19.12 -21.51
N ALA A 181 17.58 -18.01 -20.87
CA ALA A 181 17.22 -16.79 -21.59
C ALA A 181 18.46 -16.18 -22.29
N SER A 182 18.24 -15.41 -23.35
CA SER A 182 19.30 -14.79 -24.14
C SER A 182 18.88 -13.43 -24.71
N VAL A 183 19.85 -12.56 -24.97
CA VAL A 183 19.63 -11.22 -25.53
C VAL A 183 20.40 -11.03 -26.83
N SER A 184 19.78 -10.36 -27.81
CA SER A 184 20.38 -10.12 -29.13
C SER A 184 19.98 -8.75 -29.70
N PRO A 185 20.94 -7.88 -30.06
CA PRO A 185 22.38 -8.02 -29.85
C PRO A 185 22.75 -7.93 -28.35
N PRO A 186 23.86 -8.54 -27.89
CA PRO A 186 24.32 -8.44 -26.51
C PRO A 186 25.02 -7.10 -26.20
N THR A 187 25.53 -6.39 -27.21
CA THR A 187 26.08 -5.03 -27.05
C THR A 187 25.62 -4.17 -28.23
N VAL A 188 25.17 -2.95 -27.95
CA VAL A 188 24.63 -2.00 -28.93
C VAL A 188 25.09 -0.58 -28.58
N THR A 189 25.72 0.09 -29.54
CA THR A 189 26.10 1.51 -29.42
C THR A 189 24.86 2.40 -29.50
N THR A 190 24.74 3.41 -28.62
CA THR A 190 23.57 4.30 -28.58
C THR A 190 23.42 5.15 -29.85
N ALA A 191 22.17 5.26 -30.31
CA ALA A 191 21.77 6.11 -31.43
C ALA A 191 21.80 7.61 -31.06
N THR A 192 21.48 8.48 -32.02
CA THR A 192 21.49 9.95 -31.85
C THR A 192 20.51 10.50 -30.81
N ASP A 193 19.53 9.70 -30.40
CA ASP A 193 18.59 9.96 -29.31
C ASP A 193 19.03 9.36 -27.96
N GLY A 194 20.25 8.83 -27.89
CA GLY A 194 20.81 8.21 -26.69
C GLY A 194 20.29 6.80 -26.40
N THR A 195 19.48 6.21 -27.29
CA THR A 195 18.86 4.88 -27.06
C THR A 195 19.67 3.72 -27.64
N ALA A 196 19.59 2.57 -26.99
CA ALA A 196 20.11 1.27 -27.45
C ALA A 196 19.06 0.18 -27.17
N SER A 197 18.91 -0.81 -28.05
CA SER A 197 17.86 -1.83 -27.92
C SER A 197 18.31 -3.26 -28.22
N ALA A 198 17.71 -4.23 -27.52
CA ALA A 198 17.94 -5.66 -27.70
C ALA A 198 16.63 -6.46 -27.61
N ILE A 199 16.53 -7.56 -28.37
CA ILE A 199 15.47 -8.54 -28.23
C ILE A 199 15.84 -9.51 -27.11
N LEU A 200 14.92 -9.79 -26.20
CA LEU A 200 15.04 -10.83 -25.17
C LEU A 200 14.25 -12.07 -25.61
N THR A 201 14.96 -13.20 -25.70
CA THR A 201 14.38 -14.53 -25.87
C THR A 201 14.39 -15.25 -24.52
N LEU A 202 13.22 -15.73 -24.10
CA LEU A 202 13.02 -16.37 -22.81
C LEU A 202 13.64 -17.78 -22.77
N GLY A 203 14.05 -18.22 -21.58
CA GLY A 203 14.49 -19.60 -21.34
C GLY A 203 13.33 -20.60 -21.31
N PRO A 204 13.60 -21.91 -21.17
CA PRO A 204 12.56 -22.95 -21.11
C PRO A 204 11.74 -22.96 -19.80
N SER A 205 12.29 -22.43 -18.70
CA SER A 205 11.65 -22.47 -17.38
C SER A 205 10.74 -21.27 -17.11
N ASN A 206 9.61 -21.51 -16.44
CA ASN A 206 8.74 -20.47 -15.91
C ASN A 206 9.45 -19.59 -14.86
N GLY A 207 8.97 -18.36 -14.70
CA GLY A 207 9.38 -17.44 -13.63
C GLY A 207 9.98 -16.12 -14.13
N ARG A 208 10.61 -15.38 -13.22
CA ARG A 208 11.17 -14.05 -13.49
C ARG A 208 12.48 -14.15 -14.30
N VAL A 209 12.61 -13.26 -15.28
CA VAL A 209 13.79 -13.06 -16.12
C VAL A 209 14.25 -11.61 -15.93
N ARG A 210 15.53 -11.41 -15.57
CA ARG A 210 16.12 -10.08 -15.39
C ARG A 210 17.27 -9.87 -16.35
N VAL A 211 17.32 -8.70 -16.96
CA VAL A 211 18.40 -8.28 -17.85
C VAL A 211 18.93 -6.93 -17.38
N SER A 212 20.23 -6.81 -17.14
CA SER A 212 20.88 -5.51 -16.99
C SER A 212 21.26 -4.94 -18.35
N ALA A 213 21.07 -3.64 -18.57
CA ALA A 213 21.79 -2.87 -19.58
C ALA A 213 22.80 -1.96 -18.88
N SER A 214 24.06 -1.95 -19.32
CA SER A 214 25.12 -1.15 -18.70
C SER A 214 26.11 -0.60 -19.74
N ASP A 215 26.56 0.63 -19.55
CA ASP A 215 27.63 1.31 -20.30
C ASP A 215 29.02 1.11 -19.65
N GLY A 216 29.10 0.30 -18.59
CA GLY A 216 30.30 0.11 -17.77
C GLY A 216 30.47 1.12 -16.63
N VAL A 217 29.58 2.11 -16.49
CA VAL A 217 29.59 3.11 -15.42
C VAL A 217 28.29 3.06 -14.60
N GLY A 218 27.14 3.10 -15.27
CA GLY A 218 25.81 2.90 -14.71
C GLY A 218 25.14 1.61 -15.22
N ALA A 219 23.97 1.28 -14.67
CA ALA A 219 23.17 0.16 -15.17
C ALA A 219 21.66 0.34 -14.90
N ALA A 220 20.85 -0.04 -15.89
CA ALA A 220 19.41 -0.23 -15.78
C ALA A 220 19.10 -1.73 -15.68
N VAL A 221 17.94 -2.11 -15.13
CA VAL A 221 17.49 -3.51 -15.10
C VAL A 221 16.05 -3.63 -15.60
N PHE A 222 15.88 -4.41 -16.67
CA PHE A 222 14.58 -4.88 -17.14
C PHE A 222 14.16 -6.11 -16.33
N VAL A 223 12.88 -6.19 -16.01
CA VAL A 223 12.25 -7.35 -15.37
C VAL A 223 11.08 -7.80 -16.25
N ASN A 224 11.11 -9.06 -16.66
CA ASN A 224 10.11 -9.71 -17.50
C ASN A 224 9.84 -11.13 -16.95
N TRP A 225 8.83 -11.83 -17.48
CA TRP A 225 8.44 -13.15 -17.00
C TRP A 225 8.26 -14.15 -18.15
N ALA A 226 8.69 -15.39 -17.90
CA ALA A 226 8.39 -16.54 -18.75
C ALA A 226 7.24 -17.34 -18.12
N CYS A 227 6.22 -17.68 -18.89
CA CYS A 227 5.03 -18.38 -18.41
C CYS A 227 4.40 -19.28 -19.49
N GLY A 228 4.47 -20.59 -19.26
CA GLY A 228 3.95 -21.66 -20.12
C GLY A 228 4.94 -22.04 -21.22
N GLY A 229 5.04 -23.34 -21.55
CA GLY A 229 5.83 -23.84 -22.68
C GLY A 229 6.61 -25.15 -22.43
N ASP A 230 6.73 -25.59 -21.18
CA ASP A 230 6.99 -27.00 -20.85
C ASP A 230 5.66 -27.72 -20.55
N ALA A 231 5.52 -28.96 -21.02
CA ALA A 231 4.23 -29.66 -21.17
C ALA A 231 3.62 -30.26 -19.87
N ALA A 232 3.79 -29.57 -18.72
CA ALA A 232 3.29 -30.02 -17.41
C ALA A 232 2.13 -29.14 -16.88
N ALA A 233 2.25 -27.81 -16.99
CA ALA A 233 1.18 -26.88 -16.63
C ALA A 233 0.21 -26.70 -17.80
N GLY A 234 -0.80 -27.57 -17.89
CA GLY A 234 -1.96 -27.33 -18.75
C GLY A 234 -2.81 -26.16 -18.24
N PHE A 235 -3.78 -25.71 -19.05
CA PHE A 235 -4.74 -24.71 -18.59
C PHE A 235 -5.52 -25.21 -17.37
N VAL A 236 -5.53 -24.40 -16.32
CA VAL A 236 -6.34 -24.59 -15.12
C VAL A 236 -7.81 -24.42 -15.51
N SER A 237 -8.55 -25.49 -15.26
CA SER A 237 -10.00 -25.55 -15.44
C SER A 237 -10.59 -26.06 -14.13
N LEU A 238 -11.37 -25.20 -13.48
CA LEU A 238 -12.04 -25.45 -12.21
C LEU A 238 -13.54 -25.32 -12.44
N ALA A 239 -14.33 -26.19 -11.81
CA ALA A 239 -15.76 -25.95 -11.68
C ALA A 239 -16.00 -24.87 -10.60
N ALA A 240 -17.20 -24.28 -10.57
CA ALA A 240 -17.56 -23.35 -9.50
C ALA A 240 -17.44 -24.05 -8.13
N GLY A 241 -16.80 -23.39 -7.16
CA GLY A 241 -16.53 -23.94 -5.83
C GLY A 241 -15.42 -25.01 -5.78
N SER A 242 -14.68 -25.27 -6.86
CA SER A 242 -13.52 -26.18 -6.85
C SER A 242 -12.21 -25.41 -6.73
N ASP A 243 -11.33 -25.84 -5.83
CA ASP A 243 -9.98 -25.30 -5.66
C ASP A 243 -8.90 -26.14 -6.38
N THR A 244 -7.66 -25.62 -6.40
CA THR A 244 -6.46 -26.45 -6.56
C THR A 244 -5.23 -25.74 -6.02
N THR A 245 -4.26 -26.48 -5.47
CA THR A 245 -3.05 -25.93 -4.83
C THR A 245 -1.79 -26.18 -5.68
N PHE A 246 -1.09 -25.11 -6.05
CA PHE A 246 0.21 -25.17 -6.73
C PHE A 246 1.37 -24.97 -5.76
N VAL A 247 2.48 -25.68 -5.94
CA VAL A 247 3.66 -25.59 -5.06
C VAL A 247 4.97 -25.43 -5.83
N GLY A 248 5.95 -24.76 -5.22
CA GLY A 248 7.28 -24.58 -5.81
C GLY A 248 7.26 -23.80 -7.12
N ALA A 249 7.91 -24.33 -8.16
CA ALA A 249 8.06 -23.65 -9.45
C ALA A 249 6.74 -23.54 -10.25
N GLU A 250 5.77 -24.41 -9.99
CA GLU A 250 4.47 -24.42 -10.66
C GLU A 250 3.62 -23.21 -10.26
N ALA A 251 3.70 -22.79 -8.99
CA ALA A 251 3.09 -21.55 -8.49
C ALA A 251 3.68 -20.27 -9.13
N GLY A 252 4.79 -20.37 -9.87
CA GLY A 252 5.40 -19.24 -10.58
C GLY A 252 4.73 -18.85 -11.91
N CYS A 253 3.76 -19.63 -12.39
CA CYS A 253 2.98 -19.34 -13.61
C CYS A 253 1.70 -20.20 -13.61
N ILE A 254 0.56 -19.56 -13.34
CA ILE A 254 -0.76 -20.19 -13.40
C ILE A 254 -1.49 -19.67 -14.65
N GLN A 255 -2.01 -20.58 -15.48
CA GLN A 255 -2.69 -20.24 -16.74
C GLN A 255 -4.13 -20.74 -16.70
N PHE A 256 -5.12 -19.86 -16.65
CA PHE A 256 -6.55 -20.22 -16.66
C PHE A 256 -7.08 -20.36 -18.11
N ASP A 257 -8.02 -21.29 -18.35
CA ASP A 257 -8.60 -21.45 -19.68
C ASP A 257 -9.54 -20.29 -20.05
N SER A 258 -9.43 -19.86 -21.31
CA SER A 258 -10.28 -18.90 -22.02
C SER A 258 -11.77 -19.25 -22.12
N GLN A 259 -12.19 -20.48 -21.83
CA GLN A 259 -13.55 -20.97 -22.12
C GLN A 259 -14.67 -20.31 -21.30
N ALA A 260 -14.37 -19.81 -20.09
CA ALA A 260 -15.38 -19.31 -19.15
C ALA A 260 -15.45 -17.77 -19.14
N ALA A 261 -16.04 -17.18 -20.18
CA ALA A 261 -16.27 -15.74 -20.26
C ALA A 261 -17.18 -15.24 -19.12
N GLY A 262 -16.59 -14.56 -18.14
CA GLY A 262 -17.28 -14.10 -16.93
C GLY A 262 -16.97 -14.88 -15.65
N ALA A 263 -16.07 -15.86 -15.68
CA ALA A 263 -15.56 -16.50 -14.46
C ALA A 263 -14.71 -15.53 -13.62
N SER A 264 -14.90 -15.62 -12.30
CA SER A 264 -14.00 -15.04 -11.30
C SER A 264 -13.18 -16.17 -10.67
N TYR A 265 -11.91 -15.91 -10.36
CA TYR A 265 -11.03 -16.83 -9.64
C TYR A 265 -10.41 -16.09 -8.45
N GLU A 266 -10.39 -16.73 -7.29
CA GLU A 266 -9.60 -16.29 -6.15
C GLU A 266 -8.22 -16.96 -6.17
N VAL A 267 -7.19 -16.26 -5.68
CA VAL A 267 -5.81 -16.75 -5.64
C VAL A 267 -5.23 -16.44 -4.26
N VAL A 268 -5.43 -17.35 -3.32
CA VAL A 268 -4.82 -17.30 -1.99
C VAL A 268 -3.35 -17.71 -2.12
N VAL A 269 -2.42 -16.86 -1.65
CA VAL A 269 -0.99 -17.15 -1.68
C VAL A 269 -0.44 -17.37 -0.27
N THR A 270 -0.39 -18.62 0.16
CA THR A 270 0.03 -19.01 1.51
C THR A 270 1.56 -19.14 1.62
N PRO A 271 2.27 -18.31 2.40
CA PRO A 271 3.70 -18.44 2.61
C PRO A 271 4.01 -19.62 3.55
N THR A 272 4.50 -20.73 2.99
CA THR A 272 4.78 -21.98 3.74
C THR A 272 6.18 -22.03 4.39
N ASN A 273 6.94 -20.92 4.38
CA ASN A 273 8.29 -20.88 4.93
C ASN A 273 8.31 -20.40 6.40
N SER A 274 9.08 -21.08 7.25
CA SER A 274 9.25 -20.71 8.66
C SER A 274 10.18 -19.50 8.90
N ASN A 275 10.69 -18.89 7.83
CA ASN A 275 11.56 -17.72 7.88
C ASN A 275 10.73 -16.47 7.59
N LEU A 276 10.48 -15.65 8.63
CA LEU A 276 9.73 -14.38 8.56
C LEU A 276 10.50 -13.26 7.83
N VAL A 277 10.91 -13.52 6.59
CA VAL A 277 11.44 -12.52 5.66
C VAL A 277 10.28 -11.97 4.86
N PHE A 278 9.85 -10.74 5.18
CA PHE A 278 8.81 -10.01 4.46
C PHE A 278 9.29 -9.62 3.04
N ASN A 279 9.33 -10.59 2.15
CA ASN A 279 9.43 -10.35 0.71
C ASN A 279 8.03 -10.03 0.17
N PRO A 280 7.83 -8.94 -0.59
CA PRO A 280 6.56 -8.70 -1.25
C PRO A 280 6.29 -9.81 -2.28
N ILE A 281 5.06 -10.30 -2.31
CA ILE A 281 4.59 -11.23 -3.34
C ILE A 281 3.95 -10.40 -4.45
N GLU A 282 4.62 -10.33 -5.60
CA GLU A 282 4.14 -9.59 -6.77
C GLU A 282 3.38 -10.53 -7.70
N ILE A 283 2.07 -10.29 -7.86
CA ILE A 283 1.21 -11.06 -8.78
C ILE A 283 1.08 -10.27 -10.09
N PHE A 284 1.46 -10.89 -11.21
CA PHE A 284 1.37 -10.30 -12.55
C PHE A 284 0.31 -11.01 -13.38
N LEU A 285 -0.56 -10.24 -14.04
CA LEU A 285 -1.60 -10.73 -14.93
C LEU A 285 -1.30 -10.33 -16.37
N ALA A 286 -1.41 -11.29 -17.29
CA ALA A 286 -1.32 -11.08 -18.73
C ALA A 286 -2.52 -11.75 -19.42
N GLY A 287 -2.98 -11.19 -20.55
CA GLY A 287 -4.10 -11.72 -21.32
C GLY A 287 -3.93 -11.43 -22.81
N ALA A 288 -4.48 -12.30 -23.65
CA ALA A 288 -4.27 -12.29 -25.10
C ALA A 288 -5.12 -11.23 -25.84
N ALA A 289 -4.85 -9.95 -25.56
CA ALA A 289 -5.32 -8.74 -26.25
C ALA A 289 -6.85 -8.47 -26.33
N ALA A 290 -7.72 -9.47 -26.21
CA ALA A 290 -9.18 -9.35 -26.33
C ALA A 290 -9.87 -9.68 -24.99
N GLY A 291 -9.81 -8.73 -24.05
CA GLY A 291 -10.34 -8.92 -22.69
C GLY A 291 -9.27 -9.35 -21.70
N SER A 292 -8.35 -8.44 -21.36
CA SER A 292 -7.38 -8.67 -20.28
C SER A 292 -8.11 -9.00 -18.96
N PRO A 293 -7.65 -10.00 -18.19
CA PRO A 293 -8.20 -10.27 -16.87
C PRO A 293 -8.06 -9.02 -15.99
N ARG A 294 -9.09 -8.75 -15.18
CA ARG A 294 -9.15 -7.59 -14.30
C ARG A 294 -9.14 -8.03 -12.86
N ILE A 295 -8.27 -7.40 -12.06
CA ILE A 295 -8.38 -7.42 -10.60
C ILE A 295 -9.62 -6.58 -10.25
N THR A 296 -10.73 -7.24 -9.92
CA THR A 296 -11.99 -6.60 -9.51
C THR A 296 -11.93 -6.12 -8.06
N SER A 297 -11.23 -6.88 -7.20
CA SER A 297 -10.86 -6.53 -5.83
C SER A 297 -9.33 -6.66 -5.67
N ALA A 298 -8.65 -5.59 -5.29
CA ALA A 298 -7.22 -5.64 -5.03
C ALA A 298 -6.96 -6.24 -3.65
N PHE A 299 -6.40 -7.46 -3.62
CA PHE A 299 -5.99 -8.19 -2.41
C PHE A 299 -7.00 -8.16 -1.25
N THR A 300 -7.97 -9.08 -1.30
CA THR A 300 -8.65 -9.60 -0.10
C THR A 300 -7.65 -10.38 0.75
N SER A 301 -6.77 -9.66 1.46
CA SER A 301 -5.85 -10.25 2.43
C SER A 301 -6.65 -10.94 3.54
N GLY A 302 -6.46 -12.24 3.73
CA GLY A 302 -7.02 -12.99 4.87
C GLY A 302 -6.59 -12.35 6.19
N LEU A 303 -7.53 -11.61 6.79
CA LEU A 303 -7.50 -10.73 7.97
C LEU A 303 -6.29 -9.79 8.23
N LEU A 304 -5.13 -9.93 7.57
CA LEU A 304 -3.88 -9.24 7.96
C LEU A 304 -3.05 -8.73 6.77
N SER A 305 -3.39 -7.55 6.21
CA SER A 305 -2.43 -6.43 6.06
C SER A 305 -2.94 -5.23 5.23
N THR A 306 -2.44 -4.06 5.62
CA THR A 306 -2.74 -2.72 5.09
C THR A 306 -2.45 -2.50 3.60
N VAL A 307 -3.37 -1.83 2.90
CA VAL A 307 -3.08 -1.04 1.68
C VAL A 307 -2.75 0.41 2.08
N GLY A 308 -1.96 1.12 1.27
CA GLY A 308 -1.49 2.48 1.55
C GLY A 308 -2.43 3.61 1.07
N ALA A 309 -2.28 4.77 1.70
CA ALA A 309 -2.72 6.10 1.21
C ALA A 309 -4.23 6.45 1.19
N THR A 310 -5.03 5.89 2.09
CA THR A 310 -5.96 6.69 2.91
C THR A 310 -5.65 6.45 4.39
N THR A 311 -5.97 7.40 5.27
CA THR A 311 -5.47 7.39 6.66
C THR A 311 -6.27 6.51 7.61
N ASP A 312 -7.58 6.37 7.42
CA ASP A 312 -8.52 5.97 8.48
C ASP A 312 -9.40 4.77 8.10
N ARG A 313 -8.78 3.59 7.94
CA ARG A 313 -9.50 2.28 8.01
C ARG A 313 -8.60 1.07 8.30
N ARG A 314 -7.56 1.21 9.14
CA ARG A 314 -6.59 0.14 9.46
C ARG A 314 -6.95 -0.77 10.65
N LYS A 315 -8.10 -0.56 11.29
CA LYS A 315 -8.40 -1.12 12.62
C LYS A 315 -9.51 -2.18 12.64
N SER A 316 -10.39 -2.23 11.63
CA SER A 316 -11.69 -2.91 11.68
C SER A 316 -11.70 -4.41 12.02
N LEU A 317 -10.54 -5.08 11.94
CA LEU A 317 -10.36 -6.52 12.13
C LEU A 317 -9.58 -6.90 13.41
N SER A 318 -9.10 -5.94 14.20
CA SER A 318 -8.40 -6.29 15.44
C SER A 318 -9.35 -6.76 16.55
N LEU A 319 -10.59 -6.28 16.59
CA LEU A 319 -11.53 -6.64 17.67
C LEU A 319 -11.98 -8.10 17.58
N GLN A 320 -12.45 -8.56 16.41
CA GLN A 320 -12.74 -9.97 16.12
C GLN A 320 -11.58 -10.89 16.58
N TYR A 321 -10.38 -10.69 16.05
CA TYR A 321 -9.20 -11.49 16.41
C TYR A 321 -8.81 -11.43 17.90
N GLU A 322 -9.04 -10.31 18.60
CA GLU A 322 -8.85 -10.24 20.06
C GLU A 322 -9.96 -10.95 20.86
N TRP A 323 -11.17 -11.03 20.31
CA TRP A 323 -12.33 -11.72 20.88
C TRP A 323 -12.24 -13.24 20.70
N ASP A 324 -11.95 -13.72 19.50
CA ASP A 324 -11.84 -15.17 19.25
C ASP A 324 -10.67 -15.77 20.03
N ARG A 325 -9.55 -15.03 20.11
CA ARG A 325 -8.42 -15.38 20.99
C ARG A 325 -8.85 -15.52 22.45
N GLN A 326 -9.75 -14.67 22.96
CA GLN A 326 -10.30 -14.79 24.31
C GLN A 326 -11.23 -16.00 24.45
N LEU A 327 -12.09 -16.28 23.46
CA LEU A 327 -12.90 -17.49 23.43
C LEU A 327 -12.02 -18.75 23.50
N ARG A 328 -10.99 -18.87 22.67
CA ARG A 328 -10.13 -20.07 22.63
C ARG A 328 -9.30 -20.27 23.91
N GLU A 329 -9.09 -19.22 24.71
CA GLU A 329 -8.52 -19.32 26.05
C GLU A 329 -9.53 -19.84 27.09
N LEU A 330 -10.82 -19.55 26.93
CA LEU A 330 -11.92 -20.08 27.77
C LEU A 330 -12.29 -21.54 27.45
N GLU A 331 -12.02 -22.01 26.22
CA GLU A 331 -12.32 -23.37 25.74
C GLU A 331 -11.48 -24.47 26.39
N GLN A 332 -10.18 -24.22 26.58
CA GLN A 332 -9.17 -25.17 27.09
C GLN A 332 -9.65 -26.13 28.21
N PRO A 333 -10.35 -25.68 29.28
CA PRO A 333 -10.85 -26.57 30.34
C PRO A 333 -12.09 -27.42 29.99
N LEU A 334 -12.87 -27.09 28.95
CA LEU A 334 -14.18 -27.71 28.68
C LEU A 334 -14.08 -28.98 27.80
N LEU A 335 -13.12 -29.00 26.88
CA LEU A 335 -12.95 -30.00 25.82
C LEU A 335 -13.03 -31.48 26.25
N PRO A 336 -12.49 -31.91 27.43
CA PRO A 336 -12.62 -33.31 27.87
C PRO A 336 -14.07 -33.75 28.13
N GLY A 337 -14.96 -32.80 28.45
CA GLY A 337 -16.36 -33.05 28.76
C GLY A 337 -17.28 -33.14 27.54
N ILE A 338 -16.87 -32.60 26.38
CA ILE A 338 -17.64 -32.57 25.12
C ILE A 338 -17.39 -33.85 24.31
N ARG A 339 -16.13 -34.26 24.16
CA ARG A 339 -15.70 -35.50 23.45
C ARG A 339 -16.45 -36.77 23.91
N GLY A 340 -16.82 -36.83 25.19
CA GLY A 340 -17.57 -37.95 25.75
C GLY A 340 -19.07 -37.98 25.42
N ARG A 341 -19.61 -36.95 24.75
CA ARG A 341 -21.04 -36.74 24.47
C ARG A 341 -21.37 -36.87 22.98
N ALA A 342 -20.57 -36.28 22.10
CA ALA A 342 -20.67 -36.52 20.65
C ALA A 342 -20.62 -38.03 20.32
N ALA A 343 -19.74 -38.77 21.00
CA ALA A 343 -19.66 -40.23 20.91
C ALA A 343 -20.80 -41.01 21.62
N ARG A 344 -21.91 -40.36 22.02
CA ARG A 344 -22.99 -40.97 22.81
C ARG A 344 -24.43 -40.62 22.40
N GLY A 345 -24.69 -39.62 21.54
CA GLY A 345 -26.03 -39.32 20.98
C GLY A 345 -27.13 -39.15 22.04
N GLY A 346 -27.18 -38.00 22.71
CA GLY A 346 -27.95 -37.84 23.95
C GLY A 346 -29.10 -36.84 23.88
N PHE A 347 -30.34 -37.35 23.98
CA PHE A 347 -31.61 -36.62 24.15
C PHE A 347 -32.19 -35.92 22.91
N ALA A 348 -32.64 -36.70 21.94
CA ALA A 348 -33.53 -36.21 20.88
C ALA A 348 -34.81 -35.59 21.46
N LEU A 349 -35.02 -34.28 21.24
CA LEU A 349 -36.27 -33.58 21.59
C LEU A 349 -36.54 -32.31 20.76
N ALA A 350 -36.10 -32.26 19.50
CA ALA A 350 -36.55 -31.29 18.51
C ALA A 350 -37.28 -32.01 17.36
N ALA A 351 -38.34 -31.38 16.84
CA ALA A 351 -38.67 -31.53 15.43
C ALA A 351 -37.82 -30.51 14.66
N ILE A 352 -37.52 -30.76 13.38
CA ILE A 352 -36.87 -29.76 12.52
C ILE A 352 -37.71 -28.48 12.60
N PRO A 353 -37.14 -27.33 13.03
CA PRO A 353 -37.89 -26.08 13.14
C PRO A 353 -38.51 -25.68 11.80
N THR A 354 -39.61 -24.92 11.84
CA THR A 354 -40.30 -24.43 10.65
C THR A 354 -40.22 -22.91 10.55
N VAL A 355 -40.21 -22.37 9.33
CA VAL A 355 -40.11 -20.92 9.11
C VAL A 355 -41.28 -20.20 9.78
N GLY A 356 -40.96 -19.26 10.68
CA GLY A 356 -41.92 -18.58 11.56
C GLY A 356 -41.99 -19.12 13.00
N ASP A 357 -41.36 -20.26 13.32
CA ASP A 357 -41.21 -20.70 14.72
C ASP A 357 -40.32 -19.73 15.50
N THR A 358 -40.64 -19.51 16.78
CA THR A 358 -39.86 -18.66 17.70
C THR A 358 -39.03 -19.53 18.64
N MET A 359 -37.76 -19.19 18.80
CA MET A 359 -36.76 -19.93 19.58
C MET A 359 -36.08 -19.01 20.60
N GLU A 360 -35.61 -19.58 21.71
CA GLU A 360 -34.94 -18.89 22.81
C GLU A 360 -33.53 -19.45 22.98
N PHE A 361 -32.52 -18.58 22.92
CA PHE A 361 -31.11 -18.96 23.02
C PHE A 361 -30.46 -18.27 24.22
N ALA A 362 -29.70 -19.00 25.04
CA ALA A 362 -28.81 -18.42 26.04
C ALA A 362 -27.60 -17.81 25.34
N PHE A 363 -27.27 -16.53 25.63
CA PHE A 363 -26.10 -15.85 25.07
C PHE A 363 -24.89 -16.06 26.00
N SER A 364 -24.47 -17.31 26.14
CA SER A 364 -23.76 -17.80 27.33
C SER A 364 -22.26 -17.48 27.38
N CYS A 365 -21.58 -17.38 26.22
CA CYS A 365 -20.15 -17.06 26.15
C CYS A 365 -19.81 -15.60 26.46
N VAL A 366 -20.77 -14.67 26.39
CA VAL A 366 -20.48 -13.23 26.37
C VAL A 366 -20.63 -12.60 27.76
N SER A 367 -19.54 -12.03 28.25
CA SER A 367 -19.49 -11.40 29.57
C SER A 367 -19.96 -9.95 29.52
N GLN A 368 -21.02 -9.64 30.28
CA GLN A 368 -21.51 -8.27 30.56
C GLN A 368 -20.44 -7.33 31.14
N VAL A 369 -19.34 -7.87 31.67
CA VAL A 369 -18.20 -7.09 32.19
C VAL A 369 -17.24 -6.70 31.07
N SER A 370 -17.13 -7.53 30.02
CA SER A 370 -16.30 -7.26 28.84
C SER A 370 -17.07 -6.48 27.77
N PHE A 371 -18.36 -6.79 27.59
CA PHE A 371 -19.26 -6.19 26.61
C PHE A 371 -20.55 -5.69 27.28
N PRO A 372 -20.53 -4.52 27.95
CA PRO A 372 -21.69 -3.99 28.67
C PRO A 372 -22.84 -3.66 27.72
N GLY A 373 -24.04 -4.18 28.00
CA GLY A 373 -25.25 -3.91 27.18
C GLY A 373 -25.60 -5.02 26.19
N THR A 374 -24.77 -6.06 26.08
CA THR A 374 -25.13 -7.32 25.42
C THR A 374 -26.38 -7.96 26.05
N PRO A 375 -27.12 -8.84 25.36
CA PRO A 375 -28.16 -9.65 25.97
C PRO A 375 -27.57 -10.74 26.88
N THR A 376 -28.41 -11.38 27.72
CA THR A 376 -28.08 -12.68 28.34
C THR A 376 -28.80 -13.85 27.65
N SER A 377 -29.80 -13.55 26.84
CA SER A 377 -30.56 -14.48 26.01
C SER A 377 -31.16 -13.75 24.82
N ILE A 378 -31.29 -14.44 23.69
CA ILE A 378 -31.82 -13.91 22.42
C ILE A 378 -33.12 -14.67 22.08
N THR A 379 -34.19 -13.93 21.85
CA THR A 379 -35.43 -14.46 21.28
C THR A 379 -35.36 -14.28 19.76
N GLY A 380 -35.29 -15.37 19.00
CA GLY A 380 -35.17 -15.35 17.54
C GLY A 380 -36.35 -16.01 16.83
N VAL A 381 -36.55 -15.70 15.55
CA VAL A 381 -37.54 -16.32 14.66
C VAL A 381 -36.82 -17.02 13.51
N VAL A 382 -37.21 -18.26 13.23
CA VAL A 382 -36.66 -19.04 12.10
C VAL A 382 -37.08 -18.39 10.79
N THR A 383 -36.11 -17.93 9.99
CA THR A 383 -36.36 -17.24 8.71
C THR A 383 -36.19 -18.14 7.49
N GLU A 384 -35.31 -19.14 7.56
CA GLU A 384 -35.09 -20.13 6.48
C GLU A 384 -34.58 -21.47 7.04
N VAL A 385 -34.92 -22.59 6.37
CA VAL A 385 -34.54 -23.95 6.79
C VAL A 385 -34.17 -24.79 5.57
N SER A 386 -32.87 -25.00 5.36
CA SER A 386 -32.32 -25.73 4.21
C SER A 386 -32.02 -27.20 4.55
N ASN A 387 -31.11 -27.84 3.82
CA ASN A 387 -30.64 -29.19 4.14
C ASN A 387 -29.64 -29.18 5.30
N ARG A 388 -28.81 -28.13 5.44
CA ARG A 388 -27.74 -27.99 6.44
C ARG A 388 -27.85 -26.78 7.37
N ALA A 389 -28.73 -25.81 7.12
CA ALA A 389 -28.93 -24.65 7.98
C ALA A 389 -30.34 -24.56 8.57
N VAL A 390 -30.42 -24.03 9.80
CA VAL A 390 -31.59 -23.33 10.33
C VAL A 390 -31.15 -21.88 10.54
N ILE A 391 -31.62 -20.95 9.70
CA ILE A 391 -31.30 -19.53 9.87
C ILE A 391 -32.35 -18.89 10.78
N VAL A 392 -31.87 -18.12 11.75
CA VAL A 392 -32.69 -17.45 12.75
C VAL A 392 -32.32 -15.96 12.77
N GLU A 393 -33.33 -15.10 12.72
CA GLU A 393 -33.21 -13.65 12.94
C GLU A 393 -33.65 -13.29 14.36
N ASP A 394 -32.85 -12.51 15.06
CA ASP A 394 -33.22 -11.91 16.35
C ASP A 394 -34.47 -11.01 16.23
N THR A 395 -35.39 -11.15 17.17
CA THR A 395 -36.57 -10.27 17.26
C THR A 395 -36.19 -8.82 17.56
N VAL A 396 -35.00 -8.58 18.14
CA VAL A 396 -34.38 -7.26 18.25
C VAL A 396 -33.69 -6.92 16.92
N GLY A 397 -34.22 -5.92 16.21
CA GLY A 397 -33.70 -5.46 14.92
C GLY A 397 -34.33 -6.14 13.68
N SER A 398 -35.31 -7.03 13.89
CA SER A 398 -36.00 -7.84 12.85
C SER A 398 -36.31 -7.14 11.51
N GLY A 399 -36.18 -7.87 10.41
CA GLY A 399 -36.26 -7.34 9.04
C GLY A 399 -34.91 -6.87 8.48
N ALA A 400 -33.81 -7.34 9.07
CA ALA A 400 -32.45 -6.96 8.73
C ALA A 400 -32.06 -7.51 7.34
N PHE A 401 -32.45 -8.75 7.04
CA PHE A 401 -32.40 -9.35 5.70
C PHE A 401 -33.79 -9.64 5.13
N THR A 402 -33.86 -9.77 3.81
CA THR A 402 -35.04 -10.28 3.10
C THR A 402 -34.99 -11.81 3.03
N THR A 403 -36.13 -12.45 2.79
CA THR A 403 -36.22 -13.90 2.63
C THR A 403 -35.28 -14.44 1.53
N LEU A 404 -35.09 -13.69 0.44
CA LEU A 404 -34.15 -14.09 -0.63
C LEU A 404 -32.69 -14.02 -0.17
N GLU A 405 -32.32 -12.97 0.58
CA GLU A 405 -30.95 -12.83 1.11
C GLU A 405 -30.63 -13.95 2.14
N TYR A 406 -31.60 -14.36 2.95
CA TYR A 406 -31.46 -15.55 3.81
C TYR A 406 -31.38 -16.86 3.01
N GLN A 407 -32.17 -17.00 1.94
CA GLN A 407 -32.11 -18.17 1.05
C GLN A 407 -30.78 -18.28 0.31
N ASP A 408 -30.21 -17.16 -0.16
CA ASP A 408 -28.90 -17.15 -0.82
C ASP A 408 -27.78 -17.56 0.15
N ILE A 409 -27.83 -17.14 1.43
CA ILE A 409 -26.89 -17.57 2.48
C ILE A 409 -27.06 -19.07 2.79
N ALA A 410 -28.30 -19.53 3.01
CA ALA A 410 -28.60 -20.94 3.30
C ALA A 410 -28.19 -21.87 2.15
N GLN A 411 -28.45 -21.48 0.90
CA GLN A 411 -28.07 -22.27 -0.28
C GLN A 411 -26.54 -22.29 -0.46
N ASN A 412 -25.84 -21.20 -0.17
CA ASN A 412 -24.38 -21.17 -0.20
C ASN A 412 -23.75 -22.06 0.90
N PHE A 413 -24.38 -22.11 2.08
CA PHE A 413 -23.96 -23.03 3.14
C PHE A 413 -24.16 -24.50 2.74
N ASP A 414 -25.34 -24.85 2.21
CA ASP A 414 -25.67 -26.19 1.73
C ASP A 414 -24.74 -26.68 0.61
N ASP A 415 -24.55 -25.87 -0.45
CA ASP A 415 -23.89 -26.31 -1.69
C ASP A 415 -22.36 -26.18 -1.64
N VAL A 416 -21.83 -25.19 -0.90
CA VAL A 416 -20.41 -24.82 -0.93
C VAL A 416 -19.75 -25.05 0.42
N ILE A 417 -20.10 -24.26 1.43
CA ILE A 417 -19.36 -24.20 2.70
C ILE A 417 -19.38 -25.54 3.43
N PHE A 418 -20.57 -26.12 3.65
CA PHE A 418 -20.68 -27.40 4.37
C PHE A 418 -19.92 -28.51 3.64
N SER A 419 -19.94 -28.51 2.30
CA SER A 419 -19.25 -29.50 1.47
C SER A 419 -17.73 -29.35 1.54
N ALA A 420 -17.21 -28.12 1.45
CA ALA A 420 -15.79 -27.82 1.53
C ALA A 420 -15.22 -28.14 2.93
N ASP A 421 -15.83 -27.57 3.98
CA ASP A 421 -15.32 -27.69 5.34
C ASP A 421 -15.37 -29.13 5.86
N THR A 422 -16.46 -29.85 5.60
CA THR A 422 -16.54 -31.26 6.03
C THR A 422 -15.66 -32.19 5.19
N THR A 423 -15.20 -31.77 4.00
CA THR A 423 -14.19 -32.49 3.21
C THR A 423 -12.78 -32.26 3.76
N TYR A 424 -12.43 -31.04 4.14
CA TYR A 424 -11.06 -30.68 4.55
C TYR A 424 -10.78 -30.83 6.05
N PHE A 425 -11.74 -30.52 6.91
CA PHE A 425 -11.59 -30.51 8.37
C PHE A 425 -12.36 -31.64 9.06
N GLY A 426 -13.38 -32.20 8.40
CA GLY A 426 -14.19 -33.33 8.86
C GLY A 426 -15.61 -32.92 9.27
N SER A 427 -16.48 -33.90 9.48
CA SER A 427 -17.89 -33.63 9.81
C SER A 427 -18.12 -33.32 11.29
N PRO A 428 -19.08 -32.43 11.62
CA PRO A 428 -19.60 -32.30 12.98
C PRO A 428 -20.41 -33.54 13.38
N ALA A 429 -20.82 -33.57 14.65
CA ALA A 429 -21.90 -34.41 15.15
C ALA A 429 -23.27 -33.73 14.98
N ASP A 430 -24.33 -34.45 15.31
CA ASP A 430 -25.69 -33.94 15.49
C ASP A 430 -26.06 -34.15 16.97
N ILE A 431 -25.99 -33.08 17.78
CA ILE A 431 -26.22 -33.12 19.24
C ILE A 431 -27.69 -32.86 19.58
N ASP A 432 -28.37 -31.95 18.86
CA ASP A 432 -29.79 -31.64 19.10
C ASP A 432 -30.78 -32.61 18.41
N ALA A 433 -30.28 -33.44 17.48
CA ALA A 433 -31.00 -34.37 16.62
C ALA A 433 -31.92 -33.71 15.57
N ASN A 434 -31.59 -32.51 15.10
CA ASN A 434 -32.32 -31.79 14.04
C ASN A 434 -32.06 -32.34 12.61
N GLY A 435 -31.18 -33.34 12.47
CA GLY A 435 -30.83 -33.95 11.19
C GLY A 435 -29.70 -33.20 10.48
N ASP A 436 -28.54 -33.15 11.14
CA ASP A 436 -27.27 -32.54 10.68
C ASP A 436 -27.37 -31.06 10.23
N ARG A 437 -28.21 -30.22 10.85
CA ARG A 437 -28.28 -28.77 10.59
C ARG A 437 -27.57 -27.96 11.66
N ILE A 438 -26.94 -26.89 11.22
CA ILE A 438 -26.31 -25.88 12.07
C ILE A 438 -27.26 -24.69 12.20
N VAL A 439 -27.40 -24.13 13.40
CA VAL A 439 -28.20 -22.92 13.63
C VAL A 439 -27.33 -21.68 13.40
N LEU A 440 -27.71 -20.86 12.42
CA LEU A 440 -27.07 -19.60 12.05
C LEU A 440 -27.90 -18.45 12.65
N LEU A 441 -27.50 -17.93 13.81
CA LEU A 441 -28.26 -16.91 14.55
C LEU A 441 -27.71 -15.50 14.27
N PHE A 442 -28.41 -14.75 13.42
CA PHE A 442 -28.15 -13.33 13.18
C PHE A 442 -28.78 -12.49 14.30
N SER A 443 -27.97 -11.74 15.05
CA SER A 443 -28.46 -11.03 16.25
C SER A 443 -27.82 -9.67 16.51
N ALA A 444 -28.67 -8.71 16.90
CA ALA A 444 -28.28 -7.40 17.39
C ALA A 444 -27.39 -7.48 18.64
N GLY A 445 -27.47 -8.57 19.41
CA GLY A 445 -26.54 -8.87 20.49
C GLY A 445 -25.07 -8.92 20.05
N VAL A 446 -24.80 -9.39 18.82
CA VAL A 446 -23.44 -9.38 18.24
C VAL A 446 -23.05 -7.95 17.83
N ASN A 447 -23.98 -7.14 17.30
CA ASN A 447 -23.73 -5.72 17.02
C ASN A 447 -23.33 -4.95 18.29
N THR A 448 -23.95 -5.24 19.45
CA THR A 448 -23.55 -4.62 20.73
C THR A 448 -22.13 -4.98 21.19
N MET A 449 -21.46 -5.95 20.58
CA MET A 449 -20.06 -6.28 20.85
C MET A 449 -19.07 -5.49 19.99
N SER A 450 -19.55 -4.85 18.91
CA SER A 450 -18.74 -4.03 18.01
C SER A 450 -18.49 -2.63 18.57
N ASP A 451 -17.27 -2.12 18.33
CA ASP A 451 -16.72 -0.87 18.87
C ASP A 451 -16.72 -0.74 20.41
N ILE A 452 -16.99 -1.83 21.14
CA ILE A 452 -16.70 -1.90 22.58
C ILE A 452 -15.24 -2.30 22.79
N ASN A 453 -14.55 -1.49 23.60
CA ASN A 453 -13.12 -1.60 23.80
C ASN A 453 -12.72 -1.73 25.28
N PRO A 454 -12.33 -2.94 25.75
CA PRO A 454 -11.76 -3.13 27.08
C PRO A 454 -10.26 -2.74 27.21
N ASN A 455 -9.52 -2.62 26.10
CA ASN A 455 -8.04 -2.74 26.09
C ASN A 455 -7.24 -1.59 25.44
N GLY A 456 -7.81 -0.83 24.49
CA GLY A 456 -7.15 0.30 23.81
C GLY A 456 -7.38 0.48 22.30
N TYR A 457 -8.36 -0.21 21.68
CA TYR A 457 -8.68 -0.12 20.25
C TYR A 457 -10.16 0.28 20.01
N ASP A 458 -10.42 1.54 19.67
CA ASP A 458 -11.77 2.13 19.60
C ASP A 458 -12.47 2.05 18.21
N ASP A 459 -12.08 1.13 17.32
CA ASP A 459 -12.68 1.01 15.98
C ASP A 459 -12.55 -0.44 15.44
N GLY A 460 -13.56 -1.28 15.61
CA GLY A 460 -13.51 -2.70 15.22
C GLY A 460 -14.82 -3.44 15.39
N ILE A 461 -15.10 -4.41 14.50
CA ILE A 461 -16.33 -5.21 14.56
C ILE A 461 -16.09 -6.61 15.15
N VAL A 462 -17.17 -7.17 15.70
CA VAL A 462 -17.38 -8.62 15.81
C VAL A 462 -18.40 -9.00 14.75
N ALA A 463 -17.96 -9.76 13.74
CA ALA A 463 -18.76 -10.27 12.63
C ALA A 463 -19.52 -11.55 12.99
N GLY A 464 -18.97 -12.36 13.89
CA GLY A 464 -19.58 -13.60 14.39
C GLY A 464 -18.75 -14.23 15.50
N PHE A 465 -19.24 -15.35 16.04
CA PHE A 465 -18.44 -16.30 16.85
C PHE A 465 -19.16 -17.64 17.09
N PHE A 466 -18.39 -18.73 17.08
CA PHE A 466 -18.75 -20.03 17.65
C PHE A 466 -18.52 -20.07 19.17
N CYS A 467 -19.47 -20.63 19.90
CA CYS A 467 -19.50 -20.69 21.37
C CYS A 467 -19.56 -22.14 21.89
N PRO A 468 -18.44 -22.78 22.28
CA PRO A 468 -18.43 -24.20 22.65
C PRO A 468 -19.23 -24.57 23.92
N THR A 469 -19.63 -23.60 24.75
CA THR A 469 -20.60 -23.87 25.83
C THR A 469 -21.98 -24.21 25.31
N ASP A 470 -22.32 -23.82 24.07
CA ASP A 470 -23.61 -24.14 23.47
C ASP A 470 -23.74 -25.61 23.01
N LEU A 471 -22.63 -26.35 22.95
CA LEU A 471 -22.67 -27.83 22.86
C LEU A 471 -22.97 -28.52 24.22
N SER A 472 -23.25 -27.75 25.29
CA SER A 472 -23.30 -28.25 26.68
C SER A 472 -24.66 -28.03 27.38
N PRO A 473 -25.24 -29.05 28.04
CA PRO A 473 -26.46 -28.94 28.84
C PRO A 473 -26.27 -28.20 30.17
N SER A 474 -25.22 -27.39 30.31
CA SER A 474 -24.81 -26.75 31.55
C SER A 474 -24.65 -25.24 31.39
N GLY A 475 -25.64 -24.62 30.75
CA GLY A 475 -25.76 -23.17 30.59
C GLY A 475 -25.78 -22.66 29.14
N GLY A 476 -25.53 -23.53 28.16
CA GLY A 476 -25.67 -23.23 26.74
C GLY A 476 -26.83 -23.99 26.08
N ASN A 477 -26.95 -23.83 24.76
CA ASN A 477 -28.16 -24.16 24.00
C ASN A 477 -28.40 -25.66 23.69
N GLN A 478 -27.39 -26.52 23.84
CA GLN A 478 -27.36 -27.93 23.44
C GLN A 478 -27.53 -28.17 21.92
N ALA A 479 -26.99 -27.29 21.09
CA ALA A 479 -27.12 -27.36 19.64
C ALA A 479 -25.83 -26.94 18.92
N GLU A 480 -25.60 -27.53 17.75
CA GLU A 480 -24.66 -27.04 16.74
C GLU A 480 -25.07 -25.65 16.27
N MET A 481 -24.44 -24.59 16.80
CA MET A 481 -24.81 -23.21 16.47
C MET A 481 -23.64 -22.22 16.58
N PHE A 482 -23.76 -21.10 15.86
CA PHE A 482 -22.91 -19.93 16.03
C PHE A 482 -23.68 -18.63 15.77
N TYR A 483 -23.12 -17.53 16.28
CA TYR A 483 -23.74 -16.20 16.24
C TYR A 483 -23.12 -15.37 15.12
N LEU A 484 -23.94 -14.54 14.48
CA LEU A 484 -23.57 -13.70 13.34
C LEU A 484 -24.08 -12.27 13.56
N VAL A 485 -23.29 -11.28 13.12
CA VAL A 485 -23.67 -9.87 13.15
C VAL A 485 -24.76 -9.59 12.11
N MET A 486 -25.69 -8.70 12.43
CA MET A 486 -26.77 -8.32 11.53
C MET A 486 -26.62 -6.88 11.02
N PRO A 487 -27.28 -6.52 9.90
CA PRO A 487 -27.37 -5.15 9.43
C PRO A 487 -27.92 -4.18 10.49
N ASP A 488 -27.14 -3.14 10.83
CA ASP A 488 -27.51 -2.01 11.68
C ASP A 488 -27.06 -0.70 10.99
N PRO A 489 -27.70 -0.30 9.88
CA PRO A 489 -27.30 0.89 9.09
C PRO A 489 -27.51 2.22 9.84
N THR A 490 -28.04 2.17 11.06
CA THR A 490 -28.35 3.31 11.93
C THR A 490 -27.36 3.46 13.09
N GLY A 491 -26.64 2.40 13.47
CA GLY A 491 -25.91 2.37 14.73
C GLY A 491 -26.84 2.40 15.95
N GLU A 492 -27.96 1.67 15.91
CA GLU A 492 -28.90 1.56 17.06
C GLU A 492 -28.37 0.57 18.11
N PHE A 493 -27.62 -0.45 17.67
CA PHE A 493 -27.09 -1.51 18.55
C PHE A 493 -25.56 -1.45 18.68
N THR A 494 -24.87 -0.94 17.65
CA THR A 494 -23.41 -0.72 17.68
C THR A 494 -23.04 0.32 18.75
N ALA A 495 -21.97 0.10 19.52
CA ALA A 495 -21.68 0.91 20.71
C ALA A 495 -21.08 2.31 20.42
N ALA A 496 -20.53 2.53 19.22
CA ALA A 496 -20.00 3.81 18.76
C ALA A 496 -20.98 4.52 17.80
N THR A 497 -20.93 5.85 17.78
CA THR A 497 -21.87 6.71 17.02
C THR A 497 -21.62 6.77 15.51
N ASP A 498 -20.56 6.13 15.01
CA ASP A 498 -19.91 6.51 13.75
C ASP A 498 -20.14 5.46 12.65
N ALA A 499 -21.43 5.29 12.32
CA ALA A 499 -22.00 4.46 11.25
C ALA A 499 -21.90 2.94 11.44
N GLY A 500 -22.96 2.36 12.00
CA GLY A 500 -23.17 0.91 12.05
C GLY A 500 -23.32 0.25 10.67
N LEU A 501 -23.19 -1.07 10.65
CA LEU A 501 -23.01 -1.89 9.45
C LEU A 501 -24.19 -1.83 8.48
N THR A 502 -23.95 -1.40 7.23
CA THR A 502 -24.98 -1.49 6.20
C THR A 502 -25.21 -2.93 5.76
N LYS A 503 -26.42 -3.23 5.27
CA LYS A 503 -26.78 -4.54 4.71
C LYS A 503 -25.75 -5.06 3.69
N GLN A 504 -25.29 -4.19 2.80
CA GLN A 504 -24.35 -4.56 1.74
C GLN A 504 -22.96 -4.93 2.31
N GLU A 505 -22.53 -4.28 3.40
CA GLU A 505 -21.28 -4.62 4.07
C GLU A 505 -21.38 -5.99 4.74
N VAL A 506 -22.46 -6.29 5.48
CA VAL A 506 -22.65 -7.63 6.08
C VAL A 506 -22.73 -8.72 5.01
N LEU A 507 -23.49 -8.53 3.92
CA LEU A 507 -23.52 -9.48 2.79
C LEU A 507 -22.16 -9.67 2.10
N THR A 508 -21.20 -8.76 2.28
CA THR A 508 -19.86 -8.89 1.69
C THR A 508 -18.96 -9.86 2.46
N PHE A 509 -19.23 -10.11 3.75
CA PHE A 509 -18.42 -11.02 4.58
C PHE A 509 -19.19 -12.19 5.20
N ALA A 510 -20.53 -12.15 5.26
CA ALA A 510 -21.36 -13.13 5.96
C ALA A 510 -21.01 -14.60 5.65
N ASN A 511 -20.86 -14.96 4.37
CA ASN A 511 -20.55 -16.34 3.98
C ASN A 511 -19.15 -16.78 4.43
N GLY A 512 -18.17 -15.86 4.47
CA GLY A 512 -16.83 -16.13 5.00
C GLY A 512 -16.85 -16.30 6.52
N THR A 513 -17.63 -15.50 7.25
CA THR A 513 -17.85 -15.69 8.70
C THR A 513 -18.58 -17.01 8.98
N VAL A 514 -19.57 -17.39 8.17
CA VAL A 514 -20.27 -18.68 8.28
C VAL A 514 -19.31 -19.86 8.12
N ALA A 515 -18.37 -19.80 7.18
CA ALA A 515 -17.31 -20.81 7.03
C ALA A 515 -16.36 -20.80 8.24
N HIS A 516 -15.87 -19.62 8.65
CA HIS A 516 -14.98 -19.44 9.80
C HIS A 516 -15.51 -20.09 11.09
N GLU A 517 -16.76 -19.79 11.46
CA GLU A 517 -17.37 -20.32 12.68
C GLU A 517 -17.75 -21.81 12.56
N PHE A 518 -18.11 -22.27 11.36
CA PHE A 518 -18.35 -23.70 11.13
C PHE A 518 -17.06 -24.51 11.22
N GLN A 519 -15.93 -23.98 10.74
CA GLN A 519 -14.60 -24.55 10.89
C GLN A 519 -14.22 -24.69 12.38
N HIS A 520 -14.50 -23.67 13.21
CA HIS A 520 -14.31 -23.74 14.65
C HIS A 520 -15.19 -24.82 15.33
N LEU A 521 -16.46 -24.93 14.93
CA LEU A 521 -17.38 -25.97 15.41
C LEU A 521 -16.85 -27.37 15.10
N ILE A 522 -16.35 -27.59 13.88
CA ILE A 522 -15.70 -28.85 13.48
C ILE A 522 -14.45 -29.12 14.31
N ASN A 523 -13.57 -28.12 14.53
CA ASN A 523 -12.32 -28.30 15.29
C ASN A 523 -12.53 -28.72 16.75
N ASP A 524 -13.58 -28.23 17.41
CA ASP A 524 -13.94 -28.66 18.78
C ASP A 524 -14.39 -30.12 18.79
N GLN A 525 -15.39 -30.45 17.96
CA GLN A 525 -16.07 -31.74 17.98
C GLN A 525 -15.20 -32.89 17.45
N THR A 526 -14.39 -32.65 16.41
CA THR A 526 -13.38 -33.61 15.92
C THR A 526 -12.24 -33.84 16.93
N GLY A 527 -12.12 -32.97 17.94
CA GLY A 527 -11.14 -33.08 19.01
C GLY A 527 -9.74 -32.59 18.62
N LEU A 528 -9.59 -31.88 17.51
CA LEU A 528 -8.33 -31.27 17.08
C LEU A 528 -7.97 -30.02 17.91
N GLY A 529 -8.96 -29.16 18.21
CA GLY A 529 -8.74 -27.86 18.88
C GLY A 529 -7.96 -27.98 20.19
N GLY A 530 -8.23 -29.02 21.00
CA GLY A 530 -7.55 -29.24 22.29
C GLY A 530 -6.07 -29.66 22.22
N ALA A 531 -5.53 -29.89 21.04
CA ALA A 531 -4.09 -30.07 20.81
C ALA A 531 -3.45 -28.88 20.07
N PHE A 532 -4.25 -28.00 19.49
CA PHE A 532 -3.79 -26.81 18.80
C PHE A 532 -3.48 -25.67 19.77
N ARG A 533 -2.58 -24.79 19.34
CA ARG A 533 -2.43 -23.46 19.94
C ARG A 533 -3.43 -22.55 19.25
N VAL A 534 -3.94 -21.54 19.95
CA VAL A 534 -4.96 -20.60 19.44
C VAL A 534 -4.68 -20.16 17.99
N TRP A 535 -3.46 -19.70 17.68
CA TRP A 535 -3.07 -19.27 16.32
C TRP A 535 -3.32 -20.30 15.20
N LEU A 536 -3.33 -21.59 15.51
CA LEU A 536 -3.57 -22.69 14.56
C LEU A 536 -5.04 -23.10 14.50
N ASN A 537 -5.85 -22.77 15.50
CA ASN A 537 -7.31 -22.87 15.38
C ASN A 537 -7.79 -21.77 14.44
N GLU A 538 -7.54 -20.49 14.78
CA GLU A 538 -7.85 -19.33 13.93
C GLU A 538 -7.17 -19.44 12.56
N GLY A 539 -5.96 -20.01 12.50
CA GLY A 539 -5.22 -20.22 11.26
C GLY A 539 -5.79 -21.31 10.33
N LEU A 540 -6.66 -22.20 10.82
CA LEU A 540 -7.44 -23.12 10.00
C LEU A 540 -8.78 -22.50 9.61
N SER A 541 -9.40 -21.73 10.51
CA SER A 541 -10.66 -21.02 10.25
C SER A 541 -10.50 -19.86 9.28
N HIS A 542 -9.28 -19.33 9.09
CA HIS A 542 -8.91 -18.42 7.99
C HIS A 542 -8.57 -19.14 6.65
N LEU A 543 -8.66 -20.47 6.59
CA LEU A 543 -8.49 -21.27 5.36
C LEU A 543 -9.80 -21.91 4.89
N ALA A 544 -10.88 -21.71 5.64
CA ALA A 544 -12.28 -21.85 5.21
C ALA A 544 -12.75 -20.49 4.65
#